data_AF-A0A1F1Z5E3-F1
#
_entry.id   AF-A0A1F1Z5E3-F1
#
_cell.length_a   1.000
_cell.length_b   1.000
_cell.length_c   1.000
_cell.angle_alpha   90.00
_cell.angle_beta   90.00
_cell.angle_gamma   90.00
#
_symmetry.space_group_name_H-M   'P 1'
#
loop_
_entity.id
_entity.type
_entity.pdbx_description
1 polymer ?
#
loop_
_entity_poly.entity_id
_entity_poly.type
_entity_poly.pdbx_seq_one_letter_code
_entity_poly.pdbx_strand_id
1 'polypeptide(L)'
;MLGQLLEFFALRILPFVVVPFLAVIWVYLLIDLREGRAWIMRHPDAVDAVLDTVRITTRYRPYRANKIPTDPHKNEVYLNVNTAMGLRRYKTPELDVNILPKKIRKQIYRYSSLRKRYLLRISDDVERQRVKEIVDQDGYEFRLPTPLQAKVIVPTEPNQRLRWRVI
;
A
#
# COMPACT_ATOMS: atom_id res chain seq x y z
N MET A 1 -29.67 -36.97 -28.25
CA MET A 1 -29.48 -36.85 -26.77
C MET A 1 -28.13 -36.25 -26.37
N LEU A 2 -27.00 -36.60 -27.01
CA LEU A 2 -25.69 -36.03 -26.64
C LEU A 2 -25.60 -34.49 -26.81
N GLY A 3 -26.21 -33.93 -27.87
CA GLY A 3 -26.19 -32.49 -28.14
C GLY A 3 -26.94 -31.64 -27.09
N GLN A 4 -28.07 -32.13 -26.58
CA GLN A 4 -28.84 -31.44 -25.54
C GLN A 4 -28.13 -31.46 -24.18
N LEU A 5 -27.38 -32.53 -23.87
CA LEU A 5 -26.53 -32.61 -22.68
C LEU A 5 -25.34 -31.64 -22.76
N LEU A 6 -24.69 -31.55 -23.93
CA LEU A 6 -23.60 -30.60 -24.18
C LEU A 6 -24.06 -29.14 -24.08
N GLU A 7 -25.21 -28.79 -24.68
CA GLU A 7 -25.78 -27.46 -24.55
C GLU A 7 -26.14 -27.13 -23.09
N PHE A 8 -26.72 -28.08 -22.34
CA PHE A 8 -27.05 -27.86 -20.94
C PHE A 8 -25.80 -27.63 -20.07
N PHE A 9 -24.74 -28.42 -20.26
CA PHE A 9 -23.45 -28.22 -19.56
C PHE A 9 -22.78 -26.90 -19.96
N ALA A 10 -22.76 -26.56 -21.26
CA ALA A 10 -22.13 -25.34 -21.77
C ALA A 10 -22.88 -24.05 -21.37
N LEU A 11 -24.22 -24.06 -21.35
CA LEU A 11 -25.02 -22.89 -21.02
C LEU A 11 -25.30 -22.73 -19.52
N ARG A 12 -25.32 -23.81 -18.73
CA ARG A 12 -25.70 -23.73 -17.31
C ARG A 12 -24.60 -24.07 -16.31
N ILE A 13 -23.57 -24.84 -16.66
CA ILE A 13 -22.55 -25.25 -15.69
C ILE A 13 -21.25 -24.48 -15.95
N LEU A 14 -20.85 -24.36 -17.22
CA LEU A 14 -19.66 -23.63 -17.63
C LEU A 14 -19.64 -22.16 -17.14
N PRO A 15 -20.71 -21.35 -17.27
CA PRO A 15 -20.67 -19.97 -16.78
C PRO A 15 -20.67 -19.91 -15.24
N PHE A 16 -21.32 -20.86 -14.57
CA PHE A 16 -21.33 -20.93 -13.10
C PHE A 16 -19.98 -21.34 -12.50
N VAL A 17 -19.07 -21.94 -13.27
CA VAL A 17 -17.70 -22.26 -12.83
C VAL A 17 -16.71 -21.22 -13.33
N VAL A 18 -16.79 -20.84 -14.60
CA VAL A 18 -15.82 -19.93 -15.24
C VAL A 18 -15.97 -18.50 -14.72
N VAL A 19 -17.18 -17.99 -14.52
CA VAL A 19 -17.40 -16.62 -14.03
C VAL A 19 -16.83 -16.42 -12.62
N PRO A 20 -17.13 -17.26 -11.60
CA PRO A 20 -16.52 -17.07 -10.28
C PRO A 20 -15.01 -17.32 -10.30
N PHE A 21 -14.51 -18.27 -11.10
CA PHE A 21 -13.08 -18.49 -11.24
C PHE A 21 -12.37 -17.25 -11.81
N LEU A 22 -12.91 -16.66 -12.88
CA LEU A 22 -12.42 -15.39 -13.44
C LEU A 22 -12.55 -14.25 -12.43
N ALA A 23 -13.64 -14.17 -11.67
CA ALA A 23 -13.81 -13.16 -10.62
C ALA A 23 -12.73 -13.28 -9.54
N VAL A 24 -12.39 -14.50 -9.11
CA VAL A 24 -11.29 -14.75 -8.17
C VAL A 24 -9.96 -14.30 -8.76
N ILE A 25 -9.66 -14.64 -10.01
CA ILE A 25 -8.45 -14.18 -10.71
C ILE A 25 -8.40 -12.65 -10.79
N TRP A 26 -9.52 -12.02 -11.14
CA TRP A 26 -9.62 -10.56 -11.22
C TRP A 26 -9.37 -9.89 -9.87
N VAL A 27 -10.01 -10.38 -8.80
CA VAL A 27 -9.77 -9.89 -7.43
C VAL A 27 -8.30 -10.09 -7.06
N TYR A 28 -7.71 -11.21 -7.44
CA TYR A 28 -6.31 -11.53 -7.18
C TYR A 28 -5.34 -10.56 -7.88
N LEU A 29 -5.55 -10.30 -9.17
CA LEU A 29 -4.79 -9.32 -9.95
C LEU A 29 -4.93 -7.90 -9.36
N LEU A 30 -6.14 -7.51 -8.97
CA LEU A 30 -6.39 -6.20 -8.35
C LEU A 30 -5.69 -6.05 -6.99
N ILE A 31 -5.53 -7.13 -6.22
CA ILE A 31 -4.78 -7.11 -4.96
C ILE A 31 -3.27 -7.01 -5.22
N ASP A 32 -2.74 -7.73 -6.21
CA ASP A 32 -1.31 -7.67 -6.56
C ASP A 32 -0.90 -6.29 -7.08
N LEU A 33 -1.84 -5.57 -7.71
CA LEU A 33 -1.65 -4.18 -8.11
C LEU A 33 -1.65 -3.19 -6.91
N ARG A 34 -1.96 -3.60 -5.67
CA ARG A 34 -1.95 -2.70 -4.51
C ARG A 34 -0.56 -2.56 -3.90
N GLU A 35 -0.19 -1.31 -3.61
CA GLU A 35 1.08 -0.95 -2.99
C GLU A 35 1.30 -1.64 -1.63
N GLY A 36 2.51 -2.18 -1.44
CA GLY A 36 2.90 -2.88 -0.21
C GLY A 36 2.22 -4.23 0.05
N ARG A 37 1.51 -4.76 -0.95
CA ARG A 37 0.82 -6.07 -0.89
C ARG A 37 1.18 -7.00 -2.03
N ALA A 38 2.25 -6.70 -2.76
CA ALA A 38 2.68 -7.48 -3.91
C ALA A 38 2.95 -8.95 -3.50
N TRP A 39 2.58 -9.89 -4.35
CA TRP A 39 2.80 -11.31 -4.12
C TRP A 39 4.23 -11.70 -4.51
N ILE A 40 5.18 -11.36 -3.64
CA ILE A 40 6.62 -11.50 -3.92
C ILE A 40 7.38 -12.44 -2.99
N MET A 41 6.70 -13.13 -2.07
CA MET A 41 7.36 -13.99 -1.06
C MET A 41 8.24 -15.09 -1.67
N ARG A 42 7.90 -15.59 -2.87
CA ARG A 42 8.62 -16.65 -3.59
C ARG A 42 9.15 -16.19 -4.95
N HIS A 43 9.14 -14.89 -5.23
CA HIS A 43 9.68 -14.40 -6.50
C HIS A 43 11.22 -14.51 -6.47
N PRO A 44 11.86 -15.08 -7.49
CA PRO A 44 13.32 -15.26 -7.50
C PRO A 44 14.07 -13.93 -7.36
N ASP A 45 13.52 -12.86 -7.94
CA ASP A 45 14.11 -11.52 -7.90
C ASP A 45 13.76 -10.69 -6.64
N ALA A 46 13.05 -11.28 -5.68
CA ALA A 46 12.69 -10.58 -4.45
C ALA A 46 13.87 -10.53 -3.48
N VAL A 47 14.37 -9.33 -3.22
CA VAL A 47 15.43 -9.06 -2.25
C VAL A 47 14.87 -8.58 -0.92
N ASP A 48 15.60 -8.83 0.16
CA ASP A 48 15.23 -8.38 1.48
C ASP A 48 15.47 -6.87 1.64
N ALA A 49 14.53 -6.20 2.31
CA ALA A 49 14.54 -4.78 2.55
C ALA A 49 14.13 -4.48 4.00
N VAL A 50 14.62 -3.37 4.52
CA VAL A 50 14.20 -2.82 5.82
C VAL A 50 13.47 -1.52 5.59
N LEU A 51 12.29 -1.41 6.18
CA LEU A 51 11.46 -0.22 6.18
C LEU A 51 11.56 0.43 7.55
N ASP A 52 12.27 1.54 7.62
CA ASP A 52 12.49 2.29 8.86
C ASP A 52 11.84 3.67 8.84
N THR A 53 11.54 4.22 7.66
CA THR A 53 11.14 5.63 7.51
C THR A 53 9.99 5.77 6.54
N VAL A 54 9.04 6.63 6.89
CA VAL A 54 7.92 7.02 6.03
C VAL A 54 7.83 8.54 6.01
N ARG A 55 7.90 9.15 4.82
CA ARG A 55 7.63 10.58 4.66
C ARG A 55 6.13 10.80 4.55
N ILE A 56 5.66 11.76 5.34
CA ILE A 56 4.25 12.14 5.40
C ILE A 56 4.13 13.57 4.89
N THR A 57 3.26 13.79 3.92
CA THR A 57 2.94 15.12 3.38
C THR A 57 1.45 15.35 3.45
N THR A 58 1.01 16.60 3.63
CA THR A 58 -0.41 16.96 3.49
C THR A 58 -0.65 17.48 2.07
N ARG A 59 -1.57 16.85 1.32
CA ARG A 59 -2.08 17.42 0.07
C ARG A 59 -3.46 18.00 0.35
N TYR A 60 -3.54 19.32 0.53
CA TYR A 60 -4.83 19.99 0.68
C TYR A 60 -5.62 19.86 -0.63
N ARG A 61 -6.70 19.07 -0.62
CA ARG A 61 -7.65 19.04 -1.74
C ARG A 61 -8.79 20.02 -1.43
N PRO A 62 -9.19 20.88 -2.38
CA PRO A 62 -10.39 21.67 -2.21
C PRO A 62 -11.57 20.72 -2.00
N TYR A 63 -12.36 21.01 -0.97
CA TYR A 63 -13.56 20.25 -0.60
C TYR A 63 -14.49 20.15 -1.83
N ARG A 64 -14.74 18.93 -2.33
CA ARG A 64 -15.78 18.68 -3.33
C ARG A 64 -16.97 18.08 -2.61
N ALA A 65 -18.12 18.76 -2.67
CA ALA A 65 -19.33 18.45 -1.91
C ALA A 65 -19.85 17.00 -2.01
N ASN A 66 -19.45 16.24 -3.04
CA ASN A 66 -19.93 14.87 -3.29
C ASN A 66 -18.88 13.76 -3.06
N LYS A 67 -17.73 14.06 -2.43
CA LYS A 67 -16.72 13.04 -2.11
C LYS A 67 -16.54 12.90 -0.61
N ILE A 68 -16.57 11.67 -0.12
CA ILE A 68 -16.18 11.31 1.24
C ILE A 68 -14.82 11.98 1.50
N PRO A 69 -14.64 12.73 2.60
CA PRO A 69 -13.37 13.36 2.92
C PRO A 69 -12.32 12.26 3.08
N THR A 70 -11.52 12.06 2.03
CA THR A 70 -10.32 11.23 2.08
C THR A 70 -9.32 11.91 3.01
N ASP A 71 -8.65 11.11 3.83
CA ASP A 71 -7.57 11.58 4.69
C ASP A 71 -6.55 12.41 3.86
N PRO A 72 -6.20 13.64 4.28
CA PRO A 72 -5.37 14.53 3.45
C PRO A 72 -3.89 14.13 3.45
N HIS A 73 -3.48 13.22 4.34
CA HIS A 73 -2.10 12.77 4.41
C HIS A 73 -1.76 11.80 3.27
N LYS A 74 -0.67 12.11 2.58
CA LYS A 74 0.02 11.25 1.64
C LYS A 74 1.28 10.70 2.28
N ASN A 75 1.64 9.48 1.90
CA ASN A 75 2.70 8.73 2.53
C ASN A 75 3.65 8.15 1.49
N GLU A 76 4.93 8.40 1.63
CA GLU A 76 5.98 7.78 0.84
C GLU A 76 6.77 6.86 1.75
N VAL A 77 6.85 5.59 1.39
CA VAL A 77 7.58 4.58 2.15
C VAL A 77 8.99 4.47 1.61
N TYR A 78 9.98 4.47 2.51
CA TYR A 78 11.36 4.22 2.15
C TYR A 78 11.76 2.80 2.50
N LEU A 79 12.36 2.12 1.52
CA LEU A 79 12.84 0.75 1.62
C LEU A 79 14.35 0.75 1.45
N ASN A 80 15.06 0.38 2.49
CA ASN A 80 16.52 0.25 2.48
C ASN A 80 16.88 -1.20 2.10
N VAL A 81 17.58 -1.36 0.99
CA VAL A 81 18.01 -2.65 0.45
C VAL A 81 19.51 -2.74 0.56
N ASN A 82 20.02 -3.80 1.19
CA ASN A 82 21.44 -4.06 1.22
C ASN A 82 21.84 -4.78 -0.08
N THR A 83 22.61 -4.11 -0.94
CA THR A 83 23.10 -4.68 -2.19
C THR A 83 24.60 -4.93 -2.11
N ALA A 84 25.17 -5.71 -3.03
CA ALA A 84 26.63 -5.89 -3.11
C ALA A 84 27.40 -4.57 -3.29
N MET A 85 26.76 -3.52 -3.81
CA MET A 85 27.33 -2.19 -3.99
C MET A 85 27.08 -1.25 -2.78
N GLY A 86 26.52 -1.77 -1.69
CA GLY A 86 26.15 -1.01 -0.50
C GLY A 86 24.65 -0.80 -0.33
N LEU A 87 24.29 0.04 0.64
CA LEU A 87 22.91 0.33 1.00
C LEU A 87 22.25 1.22 -0.06
N ARG A 88 21.15 0.77 -0.65
CA ARG A 88 20.32 1.56 -1.57
C ARG A 88 18.97 1.85 -0.94
N ARG A 89 18.54 3.11 -0.99
CA ARG A 89 17.22 3.56 -0.49
C ARG A 89 16.27 3.77 -1.66
N TYR A 90 15.20 2.97 -1.71
CA TYR A 90 14.12 3.08 -2.68
C TYR A 90 12.92 3.79 -2.06
N LYS A 91 12.21 4.59 -2.87
CA LYS A 91 10.99 5.28 -2.44
C LYS A 91 9.78 4.76 -3.21
N THR A 92 8.65 4.62 -2.53
CA THR A 92 7.37 4.33 -3.18
C THR A 92 6.74 5.60 -3.75
N PRO A 93 5.77 5.49 -4.68
CA PRO A 93 4.89 6.60 -4.99
C PRO A 93 4.07 7.04 -3.76
N GLU A 94 3.46 8.22 -3.84
CA GLU A 94 2.57 8.74 -2.79
C GLU A 94 1.37 7.80 -2.55
N LEU A 95 1.20 7.37 -1.30
CA LEU A 95 0.14 6.46 -0.86
C LEU A 95 -0.87 7.16 0.04
N ASP A 96 -2.14 6.85 -0.16
CA ASP A 96 -3.18 7.18 0.82
C ASP A 96 -3.02 6.33 2.09
N VAL A 97 -3.38 6.90 3.24
CA VAL A 97 -3.36 6.21 4.54
C VAL A 97 -4.11 4.87 4.49
N ASN A 98 -5.20 4.80 3.72
CA ASN A 98 -6.01 3.59 3.57
C ASN A 98 -5.35 2.49 2.75
N ILE A 99 -4.39 2.83 1.89
CA ILE A 99 -3.67 1.89 1.03
C ILE A 99 -2.47 1.31 1.78
N LEU A 100 -1.85 2.08 2.68
CA LEU A 100 -0.71 1.63 3.48
C LEU A 100 -0.94 0.27 4.14
N PRO A 101 0.05 -0.63 4.14
CA PRO A 101 0.04 -1.84 4.93
C PRO A 101 -0.35 -1.59 6.40
N LYS A 102 -1.21 -2.45 6.95
CA LYS A 102 -1.75 -2.31 8.32
C LYS A 102 -0.65 -2.22 9.39
N LYS A 103 0.47 -2.93 9.18
CA LYS A 103 1.64 -2.93 10.07
C LYS A 103 2.28 -1.54 10.18
N ILE A 104 2.47 -0.84 9.06
CA ILE A 104 2.98 0.55 9.01
C ILE A 104 1.94 1.50 9.60
N ARG A 105 0.69 1.41 9.14
CA ARG A 105 -0.40 2.31 9.53
C ARG A 105 -0.61 2.38 11.04
N LYS A 106 -0.51 1.24 11.74
CA LYS A 106 -0.69 1.16 13.20
C LYS A 106 0.43 1.84 14.00
N GLN A 107 1.63 1.94 13.42
CA GLN A 107 2.76 2.62 14.07
C GLN A 107 2.64 4.14 13.92
N ILE A 108 2.24 4.60 12.72
CA ILE A 108 2.18 6.04 12.39
C ILE A 108 0.86 6.68 12.83
N TYR A 109 -0.24 5.95 12.73
CA TYR A 109 -1.58 6.52 12.87
C TYR A 109 -2.45 5.82 13.92
N ARG A 110 -3.32 6.61 14.55
CA ARG A 110 -4.46 6.16 15.33
C ARG A 110 -5.75 6.53 14.60
N TYR A 111 -6.65 5.56 14.42
CA TYR A 111 -7.97 5.86 13.86
C TYR A 111 -8.86 6.47 14.94
N SER A 112 -9.45 7.64 14.65
CA SER A 112 -10.48 8.26 15.49
C SER A 112 -11.84 7.94 14.91
N SER A 113 -12.63 7.13 15.61
CA SER A 113 -14.03 6.83 15.23
C SER A 113 -14.89 8.09 15.24
N LEU A 114 -14.72 8.95 16.24
CA LEU A 114 -15.45 10.21 16.38
C LEU A 114 -15.23 11.15 15.19
N ARG A 115 -13.98 11.31 14.75
CA ARG A 115 -13.63 12.20 13.62
C ARG A 115 -13.60 11.48 12.27
N LYS A 116 -13.89 10.17 12.26
CA LYS A 116 -13.83 9.27 11.09
C LYS A 116 -12.56 9.42 10.24
N ARG A 117 -11.40 9.70 10.88
CA ARG A 117 -10.12 9.98 10.20
C ARG A 117 -8.91 9.41 10.94
N TYR A 118 -7.78 9.30 10.26
CA TYR A 118 -6.52 8.93 10.89
C TYR A 118 -5.83 10.16 11.47
N LEU A 119 -5.33 10.02 12.70
CA LEU A 119 -4.55 11.02 13.40
C LEU A 119 -3.13 10.48 13.56
N LEU A 120 -2.11 11.34 13.45
CA LEU A 120 -0.73 10.94 13.77
C LEU A 120 -0.66 10.45 15.21
N ARG A 121 0.02 9.32 15.41
CA ARG A 121 0.19 8.66 16.71
C ARG A 121 1.41 9.25 17.42
N ILE A 122 1.26 10.50 17.84
CA ILE A 122 2.28 11.23 18.61
C ILE A 122 1.71 11.49 20.01
N SER A 123 2.46 11.04 21.02
CA SER A 123 2.05 11.07 22.43
C SER A 123 2.08 12.49 23.01
N ASP A 124 3.12 13.25 22.65
CA ASP A 124 3.34 14.62 23.09
C ASP A 124 2.57 15.61 22.21
N ASP A 125 1.81 16.50 22.83
CA ASP A 125 1.00 17.50 22.14
C ASP A 125 1.87 18.60 21.50
N VAL A 126 3.01 18.95 22.09
CA VAL A 126 3.95 19.95 21.55
C VAL A 126 4.62 19.39 20.30
N GLU A 127 5.11 18.16 20.38
CA GLU A 127 5.69 17.44 19.25
C GLU A 127 4.65 17.26 18.12
N ARG A 128 3.40 16.95 18.48
CA ARG A 128 2.33 16.79 17.49
C ARG A 128 2.08 18.08 16.70
N GLN A 129 2.07 19.23 17.36
CA GLN A 129 1.86 20.50 16.68
C GLN A 129 3.03 20.85 15.76
N ARG A 130 4.26 20.65 16.23
CA ARG A 130 5.47 20.85 15.42
C ARG A 130 5.49 19.93 14.20
N VAL A 131 5.19 18.65 14.37
CA VAL A 131 5.14 17.69 13.26
C VAL A 131 4.04 18.09 12.27
N LYS A 132 2.88 18.55 12.74
CA LYS A 132 1.80 19.01 11.85
C LYS A 132 2.28 20.18 10.98
N GLU A 133 2.95 21.17 11.56
CA GLU A 133 3.50 22.31 10.80
C GLU A 133 4.52 21.87 9.74
N ILE A 134 5.42 20.93 10.08
CA ILE A 134 6.43 20.42 9.14
C ILE A 134 5.78 19.59 8.01
N VAL A 135 4.79 18.76 8.34
CA VAL A 135 4.05 17.95 7.37
C VAL A 135 3.34 18.84 6.34
N ASP A 136 2.84 20.01 6.77
CA ASP A 136 2.13 20.95 5.92
C ASP A 136 3.07 21.79 5.03
N GLN A 137 4.35 21.97 5.40
CA GLN A 137 5.34 22.74 4.64
C GLN A 137 6.10 21.89 3.61
N ASP A 138 6.92 20.95 4.10
CA ASP A 138 7.86 20.18 3.27
C ASP A 138 7.69 18.66 3.41
N GLY A 139 6.79 18.23 4.30
CA GLY A 139 6.64 16.83 4.67
C GLY A 139 7.60 16.41 5.77
N TYR A 140 7.15 15.50 6.62
CA TYR A 140 7.90 15.01 7.76
C TYR A 140 8.33 13.56 7.55
N GLU A 141 9.64 13.28 7.69
CA GLU A 141 10.16 11.91 7.73
C GLU A 141 9.93 11.30 9.11
N PHE A 142 8.89 10.47 9.22
CA PHE A 142 8.57 9.72 10.42
C PHE A 142 9.39 8.44 10.46
N ARG A 143 10.28 8.32 11.46
CA ARG A 143 10.97 7.07 11.75
C ARG A 143 10.05 6.11 12.50
N LEU A 144 9.90 4.91 11.99
CA LEU A 144 9.12 3.87 12.63
C LEU A 144 9.79 3.44 13.94
N PRO A 145 9.04 3.39 15.07
CA PRO A 145 9.55 2.87 16.32
C PRO A 145 10.09 1.43 16.21
N THR A 146 9.47 0.63 15.35
CA THR A 146 9.93 -0.73 15.04
C THR A 146 10.13 -0.86 13.54
N PRO A 147 11.40 -0.92 13.07
CA PRO A 147 11.71 -1.20 11.68
C PRO A 147 11.01 -2.48 11.22
N LEU A 148 10.41 -2.44 10.03
CA LEU A 148 9.67 -3.56 9.48
C LEU A 148 10.49 -4.23 8.39
N GLN A 149 10.55 -5.56 8.43
CA GLN A 149 11.11 -6.33 7.33
C GLN A 149 10.14 -6.32 6.15
N ALA A 150 10.70 -6.18 4.96
CA ALA A 150 9.97 -6.21 3.72
C ALA A 150 10.74 -7.03 2.69
N LYS A 151 10.02 -7.51 1.68
CA LYS A 151 10.63 -7.92 0.42
C LYS A 151 10.37 -6.85 -0.62
N VAL A 152 11.27 -6.73 -1.57
CA VAL A 152 11.14 -5.81 -2.71
C VAL A 152 11.68 -6.46 -3.97
N ILE A 153 11.02 -6.23 -5.09
CA ILE A 153 11.57 -6.48 -6.42
C ILE A 153 11.97 -5.12 -6.95
N VAL A 154 13.27 -4.94 -7.14
CA VAL A 154 13.84 -3.70 -7.64
C VAL A 154 13.43 -3.51 -9.11
N PRO A 155 12.93 -2.34 -9.51
CA PRO A 155 12.62 -2.08 -10.91
C PRO A 155 13.88 -2.13 -11.75
N THR A 156 13.84 -2.86 -12.86
CA THR A 156 14.91 -2.91 -13.87
C THR A 156 14.81 -1.74 -14.85
N GLU A 157 13.62 -1.15 -15.00
CA GLU A 157 13.37 -0.01 -15.88
C GLU A 157 12.95 1.24 -15.09
N PRO A 158 13.27 2.47 -15.58
CA PRO A 158 12.97 3.72 -14.88
C PRO A 158 11.48 3.93 -14.58
N ASN A 159 10.60 3.46 -15.47
CA ASN A 159 9.15 3.62 -15.37
C ASN A 159 8.46 2.45 -14.67
N GLN A 160 9.22 1.42 -14.27
CA GLN A 160 8.66 0.26 -13.62
C GLN A 160 8.36 0.58 -12.16
N ARG A 161 7.17 0.18 -11.73
CA ARG A 161 6.70 0.40 -10.37
C ARG A 161 7.45 -0.51 -9.39
N LEU A 162 7.88 0.06 -8.27
CA LEU A 162 8.49 -0.68 -7.17
C LEU A 162 7.48 -1.68 -6.58
N ARG A 163 7.76 -2.98 -6.70
CA ARG A 163 6.90 -4.03 -6.13
C ARG A 163 7.47 -4.44 -4.78
N TRP A 164 6.68 -4.33 -3.73
CA TRP A 164 7.15 -4.60 -2.37
C TRP A 164 6.04 -5.13 -1.47
N ARG A 165 6.45 -5.77 -0.37
CA ARG A 165 5.54 -6.34 0.62
C ARG A 165 6.19 -6.34 1.99
N VAL A 166 5.43 -5.91 3.00
CA VAL A 166 5.81 -6.09 4.41
C VAL A 166 5.62 -7.55 4.82
N ILE A 167 6.62 -8.14 5.46
CA ILE A 167 6.59 -9.50 6.01
C ILE A 167 5.86 -9.50 7.34
#